data_AF-A0A9P9S6K4-F1
#
_entry.id   AF-A0A9P9S6K4-F1
#
_cell.length_a   1.000
_cell.length_b   1.000
_cell.length_c   1.000
_cell.angle_alpha   90.00
_cell.angle_beta   90.00
_cell.angle_gamma   90.00
#
_symmetry.space_group_name_H-M   'P 1'
#
loop_
_entity.id
_entity.type
_entity.pdbx_description
1 polymer ?
#
loop_
_entity_poly.entity_id
_entity_poly.type
_entity_poly.pdbx_seq_one_letter_code
_entity_poly.pdbx_strand_id
1 'polypeptide(L)'
;MKSFNTAVISTTVALLCSQVNASPAVPATSLRNRQAAQITTAVIQVFQQIFKGSKLAYPEASLAWDFASNPNMCQIYMETKNGANCWAQVSCNDGVKEYNVGKAGWNVCYIGGRQFFNDPRIGDFSITFTNKDKEGEGLTGPLLQLADIGNWMDIPVTALASERDKYRQCKAHNGVDCEKSSYICTYDYSSNDGPFEGRTRKWFCGVPKRGQNFQGLDSNVPTPKGYAPGACGIHITQYQKPDPSKDQYSLAARIMDANQNEIGNSGGKQVGPVLVLTTPLPNTFTITAKAVDTDSLRLGYDGVEWDAVAPACSVGAYDSGKREMDCGFTCN
;
A
#
# COMPACT_ATOMS: atom_id res chain seq x y z
N MET A 1 27.99 -89.55 13.08
CA MET A 1 27.26 -88.85 12.00
C MET A 1 26.35 -87.82 12.66
N LYS A 2 26.63 -86.53 12.46
CA LYS A 2 25.87 -85.42 13.05
C LYS A 2 24.77 -85.01 12.08
N SER A 3 23.53 -85.03 12.54
CA SER A 3 22.35 -84.54 11.82
C SER A 3 22.25 -83.01 11.94
N PHE A 4 22.07 -82.36 10.79
CA PHE A 4 21.67 -80.96 10.67
C PHE A 4 20.14 -80.87 10.84
N ASN A 5 19.67 -79.94 11.66
CA ASN A 5 18.29 -79.45 11.61
C ASN A 5 18.31 -77.95 11.32
N THR A 6 17.75 -77.60 10.18
CA THR A 6 17.66 -76.27 9.59
C THR A 6 16.52 -75.49 10.26
N ALA A 7 16.82 -74.29 10.75
CA ALA A 7 15.83 -73.35 11.24
C ALA A 7 15.21 -72.58 10.05
N VAL A 8 13.88 -72.59 9.95
CA VAL A 8 13.10 -71.73 9.05
C VAL A 8 12.73 -70.48 9.83
N ILE A 9 13.31 -69.34 9.47
CA ILE A 9 12.92 -68.03 10.01
C ILE A 9 11.86 -67.45 9.07
N SER A 10 10.62 -67.40 9.54
CA SER A 10 9.50 -66.74 8.86
C SER A 10 9.61 -65.24 9.12
N THR A 11 9.79 -64.44 8.07
CA THR A 11 9.82 -62.97 8.15
C THR A 11 8.41 -62.43 7.90
N THR A 12 7.73 -62.03 8.97
CA THR A 12 6.43 -61.37 8.90
C THR A 12 6.62 -59.94 8.42
N VAL A 13 6.25 -59.64 7.18
CA VAL A 13 6.14 -58.26 6.67
C VAL A 13 4.85 -57.67 7.24
N ALA A 14 4.97 -56.81 8.25
CA ALA A 14 3.86 -56.02 8.74
C ALA A 14 3.58 -54.88 7.74
N LEU A 15 2.46 -55.01 7.00
CA LEU A 15 1.87 -53.91 6.23
C LEU A 15 1.32 -52.88 7.23
N LEU A 16 2.05 -51.79 7.44
CA LEU A 16 1.49 -50.59 8.07
C LEU A 16 0.59 -49.88 7.05
N CYS A 17 -0.72 -50.11 7.16
CA CYS A 17 -1.72 -49.22 6.59
C CYS A 17 -1.58 -47.85 7.27
N SER A 18 -0.97 -46.89 6.59
CA SER A 18 -1.00 -45.48 6.98
C SER A 18 -2.45 -45.00 6.87
N GLN A 19 -3.14 -44.90 8.00
CA GLN A 19 -4.39 -44.17 8.06
C GLN A 19 -4.08 -42.70 7.77
N VAL A 20 -4.57 -42.23 6.64
CA VAL A 20 -4.62 -40.82 6.30
C VAL A 20 -5.65 -40.20 7.23
N ASN A 21 -5.22 -39.79 8.43
CA ASN A 21 -6.03 -38.91 9.25
C ASN A 21 -6.13 -37.60 8.49
N ALA A 22 -7.29 -37.40 7.85
CA ALA A 22 -7.73 -36.08 7.42
C ALA A 22 -7.65 -35.17 8.65
N SER A 23 -6.65 -34.28 8.65
CA SER A 23 -6.57 -33.23 9.64
C SER A 23 -7.89 -32.46 9.59
N PRO A 24 -8.50 -32.10 10.74
CA PRO A 24 -9.70 -31.30 10.73
C PRO A 24 -9.41 -30.02 9.93
N ALA A 25 -10.23 -29.77 8.92
CA ALA A 25 -10.19 -28.55 8.14
C ALA A 25 -10.12 -27.37 9.11
N VAL A 26 -9.00 -26.64 9.05
CA VAL A 26 -8.83 -25.40 9.82
C VAL A 26 -10.03 -24.51 9.44
N PRO A 27 -10.88 -24.10 10.40
CA PRO A 27 -12.05 -23.31 10.06
C PRO A 27 -11.60 -22.04 9.34
N ALA A 28 -12.29 -21.66 8.26
CA ALA A 28 -11.93 -20.51 7.41
C ALA A 28 -11.77 -19.19 8.20
N THR A 29 -12.35 -19.11 9.39
CA THR A 29 -12.16 -18.04 10.39
C THR A 29 -10.71 -17.91 10.90
N SER A 30 -9.97 -19.02 11.05
CA SER A 30 -8.57 -19.02 11.49
C SER A 30 -7.62 -18.48 10.41
N LEU A 31 -7.86 -18.83 9.15
CA LEU A 31 -7.11 -18.29 8.00
C LEU A 31 -7.40 -16.81 7.77
N ARG A 32 -8.66 -16.36 7.89
CA ARG A 32 -9.04 -14.95 7.84
C ARG A 32 -8.45 -14.12 8.97
N ASN A 33 -8.45 -14.63 10.21
CA ASN A 33 -7.84 -13.92 11.33
C ASN A 33 -6.32 -13.80 11.18
N ARG A 34 -5.66 -14.79 10.55
CA ARG A 34 -4.23 -14.72 10.22
C ARG A 34 -3.95 -13.75 9.07
N GLN A 35 -4.79 -13.68 8.03
CA GLN A 35 -4.64 -12.71 6.95
C GLN A 35 -4.92 -11.28 7.42
N ALA A 36 -5.95 -11.06 8.24
CA ALA A 36 -6.21 -9.77 8.88
C ALA A 36 -5.03 -9.38 9.78
N ALA A 37 -4.52 -10.31 10.61
CA ALA A 37 -3.33 -10.06 11.41
C ALA A 37 -2.09 -9.80 10.54
N GLN A 38 -1.91 -10.44 9.39
CA GLN A 38 -0.79 -10.21 8.48
C GLN A 38 -0.87 -8.87 7.73
N ILE A 39 -2.07 -8.44 7.31
CA ILE A 39 -2.29 -7.11 6.71
C ILE A 39 -2.10 -6.04 7.78
N THR A 40 -2.71 -6.21 8.97
CA THR A 40 -2.48 -5.36 10.13
C THR A 40 -0.99 -5.30 10.49
N THR A 41 -0.29 -6.43 10.50
CA THR A 41 1.14 -6.48 10.87
C THR A 41 2.03 -5.90 9.77
N ALA A 42 1.75 -6.13 8.48
CA ALA A 42 2.51 -5.55 7.37
C ALA A 42 2.28 -4.02 7.27
N VAL A 43 1.03 -3.58 7.43
CA VAL A 43 0.65 -2.16 7.49
C VAL A 43 1.08 -1.50 8.80
N ILE A 44 1.37 -2.22 9.88
CA ILE A 44 1.92 -1.62 11.13
C ILE A 44 3.46 -1.66 11.16
N GLN A 45 4.08 -2.79 10.80
CA GLN A 45 5.54 -2.98 10.89
C GLN A 45 6.31 -2.09 9.92
N VAL A 46 5.76 -1.81 8.72
CA VAL A 46 6.39 -0.90 7.76
C VAL A 46 6.42 0.54 8.30
N PHE A 47 5.45 0.93 9.14
CA PHE A 47 5.35 2.29 9.68
C PHE A 47 6.17 2.50 10.97
N GLN A 48 6.40 1.44 11.76
CA GLN A 48 7.22 1.50 12.97
C GLN A 48 8.71 1.77 12.72
N GLN A 49 9.22 1.53 11.50
CA GLN A 49 10.65 1.70 11.20
C GLN A 49 11.07 3.16 10.92
N ILE A 50 10.13 4.06 10.59
CA ILE A 50 10.48 5.41 10.07
C ILE A 50 10.47 6.51 11.16
N PHE A 51 9.74 6.33 12.26
CA PHE A 51 9.58 7.38 13.29
C PHE A 51 10.36 7.17 14.60
N LYS A 52 11.34 6.25 14.61
CA LYS A 52 12.30 6.16 15.72
C LYS A 52 13.30 7.33 15.65
N GLY A 53 12.96 8.51 16.17
CA GLY A 53 14.00 9.53 16.34
C GLY A 53 13.67 10.94 16.84
N SER A 54 12.45 11.46 16.75
CA SER A 54 12.23 12.90 17.00
C SER A 54 11.37 13.20 18.23
N LYS A 55 12.03 13.66 19.31
CA LYS A 55 11.43 14.22 20.54
C LYS A 55 11.09 15.72 20.40
N LEU A 56 10.15 16.08 19.53
CA LEU A 56 9.61 17.44 19.45
C LEU A 56 8.08 17.40 19.49
N ALA A 57 7.47 18.46 20.06
CA ALA A 57 6.03 18.61 20.29
C ALA A 57 5.18 17.97 19.17
N TYR A 58 4.45 16.91 19.53
CA TYR A 58 3.89 15.98 18.55
C TYR A 58 2.77 16.64 17.73
N PRO A 59 2.93 16.82 16.40
CA PRO A 59 1.77 17.10 15.55
C PRO A 59 0.78 15.94 15.67
N GLU A 60 -0.52 16.25 15.68
CA GLU A 60 -1.59 15.25 15.67
C GLU A 60 -1.34 14.23 14.55
N ALA A 61 -1.69 12.97 14.77
CA ALA A 61 -1.64 11.98 13.69
C ALA A 61 -2.62 12.45 12.60
N SER A 62 -2.10 12.85 11.43
CA SER A 62 -2.94 13.28 10.31
C SER A 62 -3.76 12.09 9.84
N LEU A 63 -5.02 12.36 9.48
CA LEU A 63 -5.91 11.33 8.97
C LEU A 63 -5.57 11.11 7.51
N ALA A 64 -5.61 9.86 7.06
CA ALA A 64 -5.34 9.55 5.66
C ALA A 64 -6.22 10.38 4.70
N TRP A 65 -7.42 10.77 5.11
CA TRP A 65 -8.36 11.60 4.34
C TRP A 65 -8.43 13.07 4.79
N ASP A 66 -7.49 13.55 5.61
CA ASP A 66 -7.33 14.99 5.79
C ASP A 66 -6.89 15.59 4.45
N PHE A 67 -7.83 16.12 3.68
CA PHE A 67 -7.58 16.58 2.31
C PHE A 67 -6.60 17.75 2.22
N ALA A 68 -6.42 18.51 3.31
CA ALA A 68 -5.39 19.55 3.37
C ALA A 68 -3.98 18.93 3.39
N SER A 69 -3.82 17.84 4.13
CA SER A 69 -2.56 17.11 4.27
C SER A 69 -2.35 16.04 3.19
N ASN A 70 -3.43 15.48 2.63
CA ASN A 70 -3.45 14.34 1.71
C ASN A 70 -4.47 14.55 0.56
N PRO A 71 -4.20 15.47 -0.39
CA PRO A 71 -5.13 15.80 -1.49
C PRO A 71 -5.33 14.67 -2.51
N ASN A 72 -4.47 13.66 -2.48
CA ASN A 72 -4.52 12.44 -3.29
C ASN A 72 -5.48 11.39 -2.72
N MET A 73 -6.08 11.64 -1.56
CA MET A 73 -6.96 10.70 -0.87
C MET A 73 -8.43 11.10 -1.00
N CYS A 74 -9.29 10.10 -0.88
CA CYS A 74 -10.73 10.21 -0.74
C CYS A 74 -11.17 9.53 0.56
N GLN A 75 -12.26 10.00 1.14
CA GLN A 75 -12.91 9.42 2.30
C GLN A 75 -14.10 8.58 1.86
N ILE A 76 -14.12 7.31 2.23
CA ILE A 76 -15.31 6.46 2.18
C ILE A 76 -15.97 6.46 3.55
N TYR A 77 -17.17 7.02 3.64
CA TYR A 77 -18.05 6.86 4.78
C TYR A 77 -18.95 5.64 4.60
N MET A 78 -19.16 4.91 5.68
CA MET A 78 -20.00 3.70 5.73
C MET A 78 -20.89 3.77 6.96
N GLU A 79 -22.18 3.49 6.78
CA GLU A 79 -23.16 3.46 7.86
C GLU A 79 -24.09 2.25 7.75
N THR A 80 -24.50 1.71 8.89
CA THR A 80 -25.59 0.73 9.01
C THR A 80 -26.55 1.17 10.11
N LYS A 81 -27.84 0.84 9.98
CA LYS A 81 -28.87 1.21 10.96
C LYS A 81 -29.93 0.13 11.17
N ASN A 82 -30.15 -0.30 12.42
CA ASN A 82 -31.11 -1.36 12.79
C ASN A 82 -30.78 -2.73 12.18
N GLY A 83 -29.50 -3.03 11.94
CA GLY A 83 -29.08 -4.31 11.37
C GLY A 83 -29.51 -4.49 9.91
N ALA A 84 -29.98 -3.40 9.29
CA ALA A 84 -30.38 -3.24 7.91
C ALA A 84 -29.97 -1.81 7.47
N ASN A 85 -30.43 -1.32 6.32
CA ASN A 85 -30.24 0.09 5.92
C ASN A 85 -28.78 0.56 5.86
N CYS A 86 -28.02 -0.12 5.01
CA CYS A 86 -26.64 0.24 4.73
C CYS A 86 -26.58 1.48 3.83
N TRP A 87 -25.63 2.36 4.10
CA TRP A 87 -25.39 3.59 3.35
C TRP A 87 -23.87 3.81 3.19
N ALA A 88 -23.48 4.41 2.07
CA ALA A 88 -22.08 4.72 1.79
C ALA A 88 -21.98 6.05 1.04
N GLN A 89 -20.86 6.73 1.24
CA GLN A 89 -20.58 8.01 0.60
C GLN A 89 -19.08 8.11 0.33
N VAL A 90 -18.71 8.61 -0.84
CA VAL A 90 -17.32 8.91 -1.21
C VAL A 90 -17.17 10.42 -1.30
N SER A 91 -16.34 10.98 -0.42
CA SER A 91 -15.96 12.39 -0.40
C SER A 91 -14.50 12.54 -0.82
N CYS A 92 -14.23 13.42 -1.78
CA CYS A 92 -12.88 13.78 -2.19
C CYS A 92 -12.80 15.31 -2.25
N ASN A 93 -11.62 15.87 -2.53
CA ASN A 93 -11.46 17.32 -2.70
C ASN A 93 -12.29 17.95 -3.84
N ASP A 94 -12.80 17.15 -4.77
CA ASP A 94 -13.62 17.57 -5.91
C ASP A 94 -15.13 17.41 -5.68
N GLY A 95 -15.53 16.94 -4.50
CA GLY A 95 -16.93 16.86 -4.08
C GLY A 95 -17.34 15.53 -3.46
N VAL A 96 -18.64 15.35 -3.36
CA VAL A 96 -19.28 14.24 -2.64
C VAL A 96 -20.16 13.43 -3.59
N LYS A 97 -20.06 12.10 -3.49
CA LYS A 97 -20.97 11.16 -4.16
C LYS A 97 -21.58 10.23 -3.12
N GLU A 98 -22.91 10.22 -3.05
CA GLU A 98 -23.67 9.36 -2.14
C GLU A 98 -24.18 8.11 -2.86
N TYR A 99 -24.20 7.00 -2.15
CA TYR A 99 -24.72 5.72 -2.63
C TYR A 99 -25.88 5.27 -1.74
N ASN A 100 -27.04 5.01 -2.36
CA ASN A 100 -28.32 4.76 -1.68
C ASN A 100 -28.87 5.99 -0.93
N VAL A 101 -29.06 7.06 -1.71
CA VAL A 101 -29.73 8.29 -1.26
C VAL A 101 -31.09 7.93 -0.66
N GLY A 102 -31.39 8.47 0.52
CA GLY A 102 -32.63 8.18 1.25
C GLY A 102 -32.59 6.93 2.14
N LYS A 103 -31.44 6.22 2.22
CA LYS A 103 -31.23 5.09 3.14
C LYS A 103 -32.27 3.97 2.99
N ALA A 104 -32.81 3.76 1.78
CA ALA A 104 -33.90 2.83 1.49
C ALA A 104 -33.51 1.33 1.62
N GLY A 105 -32.32 1.02 2.14
CA GLY A 105 -31.77 -0.32 2.25
C GLY A 105 -31.18 -0.86 0.95
N TRP A 106 -30.01 -1.48 1.02
CA TRP A 106 -29.48 -2.33 -0.06
C TRP A 106 -30.10 -3.72 0.04
N ASN A 107 -30.41 -4.35 -1.09
CA ASN A 107 -30.88 -5.74 -1.13
C ASN A 107 -29.85 -6.72 -0.55
N VAL A 108 -28.57 -6.33 -0.49
CA VAL A 108 -27.45 -7.12 0.08
C VAL A 108 -26.99 -6.61 1.46
N CYS A 109 -27.79 -5.80 2.16
CA CYS A 109 -27.46 -5.33 3.50
C CYS A 109 -27.75 -6.40 4.56
N TYR A 110 -26.97 -7.48 4.55
CA TYR A 110 -26.98 -8.59 5.51
C TYR A 110 -25.57 -9.17 5.68
N ILE A 111 -25.36 -10.04 6.68
CA ILE A 111 -24.04 -10.65 6.93
C ILE A 111 -23.57 -11.46 5.71
N GLY A 112 -22.41 -11.10 5.16
CA GLY A 112 -21.84 -11.73 3.97
C GLY A 112 -22.41 -11.21 2.65
N GLY A 113 -23.42 -10.34 2.68
CA GLY A 113 -23.91 -9.64 1.50
C GLY A 113 -22.88 -8.60 1.04
N ARG A 114 -22.43 -8.73 -0.22
CA ARG A 114 -21.44 -7.85 -0.82
C ARG A 114 -22.13 -6.88 -1.77
N GLN A 115 -22.06 -5.59 -1.47
CA GLN A 115 -22.53 -4.53 -2.38
C GLN A 115 -21.35 -4.00 -3.19
N PHE A 116 -21.55 -3.89 -4.50
CA PHE A 116 -20.60 -3.24 -5.40
C PHE A 116 -21.03 -1.83 -5.73
N PHE A 117 -20.06 -0.95 -5.89
CA PHE A 117 -20.21 0.45 -6.22
C PHE A 117 -19.16 0.85 -7.24
N ASN A 118 -19.43 1.93 -7.97
CA ASN A 118 -18.48 2.54 -8.87
C ASN A 118 -18.37 4.03 -8.56
N ASP A 119 -17.15 4.49 -8.27
CA ASP A 119 -16.80 5.91 -8.22
C ASP A 119 -15.68 6.17 -9.24
N PRO A 120 -15.83 7.12 -10.17
CA PRO A 120 -14.78 7.40 -11.17
C PRO A 120 -13.44 7.82 -10.54
N ARG A 121 -13.45 8.31 -9.29
CA ARG A 121 -12.26 8.84 -8.61
C ARG A 121 -11.45 7.76 -7.88
N ILE A 122 -12.07 6.66 -7.46
CA ILE A 122 -11.42 5.58 -6.70
C ILE A 122 -11.60 4.18 -7.34
N GLY A 123 -12.32 4.11 -8.46
CA GLY A 123 -12.61 2.88 -9.18
C GLY A 123 -13.82 2.12 -8.64
N ASP A 124 -13.89 0.84 -9.00
CA ASP A 124 -14.87 -0.09 -8.43
C ASP A 124 -14.49 -0.43 -7.00
N PHE A 125 -15.48 -0.44 -6.11
CA PHE A 125 -15.27 -0.86 -4.74
C PHE A 125 -16.47 -1.65 -4.22
N SER A 126 -16.27 -2.35 -3.12
CA SER A 126 -17.33 -3.12 -2.49
C SER A 126 -17.24 -3.08 -0.98
N ILE A 127 -18.40 -3.19 -0.34
CA ILE A 127 -18.53 -3.29 1.10
C ILE A 127 -19.26 -4.59 1.43
N THR A 128 -18.67 -5.37 2.33
CA THR A 128 -19.28 -6.60 2.87
C THR A 128 -19.29 -6.53 4.39
N PHE A 129 -20.45 -6.64 5.03
CA PHE A 129 -20.51 -6.72 6.49
C PHE A 129 -20.33 -8.16 6.95
N THR A 130 -19.38 -8.40 7.83
CA THR A 130 -19.01 -9.77 8.25
C THR A 130 -19.56 -10.18 9.59
N ASN A 131 -19.98 -9.21 10.41
CA ASN A 131 -20.43 -9.46 11.77
C ASN A 131 -21.76 -8.74 12.04
N LYS A 132 -22.35 -9.08 13.17
CA LYS A 132 -23.48 -8.40 13.77
C LYS A 132 -23.18 -8.23 15.26
N ASP A 133 -23.56 -7.10 15.84
CA ASP A 133 -23.40 -6.91 17.28
C ASP A 133 -24.31 -7.83 18.10
N LYS A 134 -23.97 -7.99 19.39
CA LYS A 134 -24.65 -8.90 20.32
C LYS A 134 -26.12 -8.53 20.56
N GLU A 135 -26.44 -7.26 20.42
CA GLU A 135 -27.81 -6.74 20.53
C GLU A 135 -28.65 -7.06 19.29
N GLY A 136 -28.02 -7.51 18.19
CA GLY A 136 -28.72 -7.91 16.98
C GLY A 136 -29.26 -6.73 16.19
N GLU A 137 -28.74 -5.52 16.44
CA GLU A 137 -29.31 -4.26 15.99
C GLU A 137 -28.38 -3.48 15.05
N GLY A 138 -27.14 -3.91 14.84
CA GLY A 138 -26.21 -3.30 13.89
C GLY A 138 -25.36 -4.33 13.12
N LEU A 139 -25.29 -4.20 11.80
CA LEU A 139 -24.26 -4.88 11.01
C LEU A 139 -22.91 -4.23 11.31
N THR A 140 -21.90 -5.03 11.60
CA THR A 140 -20.56 -4.59 12.01
C THR A 140 -19.49 -5.33 11.20
N GLY A 141 -18.23 -4.90 11.36
CA GLY A 141 -17.12 -5.49 10.62
C GLY A 141 -17.25 -5.31 9.11
N PRO A 142 -17.37 -4.07 8.58
CA PRO A 142 -17.25 -3.87 7.14
C PRO A 142 -15.87 -4.35 6.68
N LEU A 143 -15.87 -5.14 5.62
CA LEU A 143 -14.73 -5.38 4.75
C LEU A 143 -14.90 -4.48 3.54
N LEU A 144 -13.96 -3.55 3.38
CA LEU A 144 -13.85 -2.70 2.22
C LEU A 144 -12.87 -3.35 1.26
N GLN A 145 -13.19 -3.38 -0.03
CA GLN A 145 -12.29 -3.86 -1.08
C GLN A 145 -12.40 -2.91 -2.26
N LEU A 146 -11.27 -2.55 -2.87
CA LEU A 146 -11.23 -1.71 -4.07
C LEU A 146 -10.57 -2.52 -5.18
N ALA A 147 -11.13 -2.48 -6.39
CA ALA A 147 -10.57 -3.18 -7.54
C ALA A 147 -9.15 -2.69 -7.85
N ASP A 148 -8.99 -1.38 -7.80
CA ASP A 148 -7.77 -0.69 -8.17
C ASP A 148 -6.73 -0.68 -7.04
N ILE A 149 -6.97 -1.34 -5.88
CA ILE A 149 -6.02 -1.42 -4.75
C ILE A 149 -5.86 -2.88 -4.30
N GLY A 150 -4.62 -3.38 -4.33
CA GLY A 150 -4.33 -4.74 -3.87
C GLY A 150 -5.15 -5.85 -4.54
N ASN A 151 -5.71 -5.58 -5.73
CA ASN A 151 -6.58 -6.49 -6.49
C ASN A 151 -7.74 -7.05 -5.64
N TRP A 152 -8.60 -6.16 -5.14
CA TRP A 152 -9.66 -6.50 -4.18
C TRP A 152 -9.15 -7.04 -2.84
N MET A 153 -8.03 -6.51 -2.36
CA MET A 153 -7.54 -6.84 -1.02
C MET A 153 -8.59 -6.48 0.04
N ASP A 154 -8.76 -7.37 1.02
CA ASP A 154 -9.63 -7.15 2.17
C ASP A 154 -9.05 -6.07 3.09
N ILE A 155 -9.73 -4.93 3.22
CA ILE A 155 -9.42 -3.88 4.18
C ILE A 155 -10.35 -4.06 5.40
N PRO A 156 -9.84 -4.55 6.55
CA PRO A 156 -10.65 -4.84 7.73
C PRO A 156 -10.97 -3.56 8.51
N VAL A 157 -12.02 -2.84 8.08
CA VAL A 157 -12.36 -1.48 8.55
C VAL A 157 -12.46 -1.38 10.07
N THR A 158 -13.18 -2.30 10.73
CA THR A 158 -13.35 -2.26 12.20
C THR A 158 -12.04 -2.49 12.95
N ALA A 159 -11.14 -3.35 12.45
CA ALA A 159 -9.86 -3.60 13.09
C ALA A 159 -8.97 -2.34 13.03
N LEU A 160 -8.87 -1.74 11.84
CA LEU A 160 -8.12 -0.51 11.62
C LEU A 160 -8.71 0.68 12.41
N ALA A 161 -10.04 0.78 12.48
CA ALA A 161 -10.71 1.80 13.28
C ALA A 161 -10.46 1.63 14.79
N SER A 162 -10.43 0.38 15.27
CA SER A 162 -10.11 0.04 16.67
C SER A 162 -8.69 0.43 17.05
N GLU A 163 -7.72 0.24 16.17
CA GLU A 163 -6.32 0.66 16.40
C GLU A 163 -6.18 2.17 16.60
N ARG A 164 -6.89 2.96 15.79
CA ARG A 164 -6.93 4.40 15.98
C ARG A 164 -7.61 4.80 17.29
N ASP A 165 -8.66 4.10 17.69
CA ASP A 165 -9.34 4.39 18.95
C ASP A 165 -8.44 4.08 20.15
N LYS A 166 -7.67 2.98 20.11
CA LYS A 166 -6.64 2.68 21.12
C LYS A 166 -5.62 3.81 21.25
N TYR A 167 -5.16 4.37 20.12
CA TYR A 167 -4.27 5.53 20.14
C TYR A 167 -4.91 6.76 20.78
N ARG A 168 -6.18 7.07 20.43
CA ARG A 168 -6.92 8.19 21.03
C ARG A 168 -7.08 8.00 22.54
N GLN A 169 -7.48 6.81 22.99
CA GLN A 169 -7.61 6.49 24.41
C GLN A 169 -6.27 6.62 25.14
N CYS A 170 -5.19 6.06 24.57
CA CYS A 170 -3.84 6.20 25.12
C CYS A 170 -3.46 7.68 25.30
N LYS A 171 -3.69 8.51 24.29
CA LYS A 171 -3.45 9.96 24.34
C LYS A 171 -4.30 10.67 25.39
N ALA A 172 -5.59 10.37 25.46
CA ALA A 172 -6.50 10.96 26.44
C ALA A 172 -6.11 10.63 27.89
N HIS A 173 -5.42 9.51 28.11
CA HIS A 173 -4.93 9.07 29.42
C HIS A 173 -3.43 9.36 29.64
N ASN A 174 -2.85 10.32 28.91
CA ASN A 174 -1.44 10.73 29.03
C ASN A 174 -0.44 9.58 28.88
N GLY A 175 -0.76 8.57 28.06
CA GLY A 175 0.16 7.49 27.72
C GLY A 175 1.41 8.02 27.02
N VAL A 176 2.58 7.55 27.45
CA VAL A 176 3.88 8.03 26.96
C VAL A 176 4.33 7.35 25.66
N ASP A 177 3.79 6.17 25.35
CA ASP A 177 4.17 5.33 24.20
C ASP A 177 2.96 4.99 23.30
N CYS A 178 2.14 6.00 22.98
CA CYS A 178 1.03 5.79 22.05
C CYS A 178 1.59 5.60 20.62
N GLU A 179 1.60 4.37 20.12
CA GLU A 179 2.06 4.05 18.77
C GLU A 179 1.39 4.96 17.73
N LYS A 180 2.18 5.79 17.04
CA LYS A 180 1.70 6.73 16.04
C LYS A 180 1.76 6.06 14.67
N SER A 181 0.65 6.09 13.94
CA SER A 181 0.60 5.66 12.54
C SER A 181 -0.36 6.54 11.73
N SER A 182 -0.27 6.45 10.41
CA SER A 182 -1.26 7.02 9.50
C SER A 182 -2.49 6.11 9.51
N TYR A 183 -3.50 6.46 10.29
CA TYR A 183 -4.69 5.63 10.41
C TYR A 183 -5.58 5.73 9.18
N ILE A 184 -5.74 4.60 8.50
CA ILE A 184 -6.54 4.46 7.28
C ILE A 184 -8.04 4.44 7.58
N CYS A 185 -8.47 3.98 8.75
CA CYS A 185 -9.89 3.96 9.12
C CYS A 185 -10.13 4.49 10.54
N THR A 186 -11.36 4.93 10.81
CA THR A 186 -11.83 5.33 12.14
C THR A 186 -13.32 5.13 12.29
N TYR A 187 -13.78 5.10 13.54
CA TYR A 187 -15.19 5.26 13.82
C TYR A 187 -15.60 6.73 13.71
N ASP A 188 -16.83 6.97 13.27
CA ASP A 188 -17.37 8.33 13.24
C ASP A 188 -17.91 8.73 14.62
N TYR A 189 -17.25 9.71 15.25
CA TYR A 189 -17.67 10.31 16.53
C TYR A 189 -18.31 11.69 16.33
N SER A 190 -18.68 12.08 15.11
CA SER A 190 -19.20 13.42 14.80
C SER A 190 -20.61 13.67 15.36
N SER A 191 -21.39 12.61 15.61
CA SER A 191 -22.63 12.71 16.37
C SER A 191 -22.35 12.69 17.87
N ASN A 192 -23.12 13.47 18.65
CA ASN A 192 -23.12 13.40 20.12
C ASN A 192 -23.37 11.97 20.63
N ASP A 193 -24.04 11.17 19.81
CA ASP A 193 -24.35 9.77 20.06
C ASP A 193 -23.08 8.86 19.92
N GLY A 194 -21.92 9.38 19.55
CA GLY A 194 -20.75 8.55 19.26
C GLY A 194 -20.99 7.49 18.16
N PRO A 195 -20.05 6.56 17.95
CA PRO A 195 -20.12 5.57 16.86
C PRO A 195 -20.92 4.31 17.17
N PHE A 196 -21.29 4.12 18.44
CA PHE A 196 -21.93 2.90 18.94
C PHE A 196 -23.27 3.15 19.64
N GLU A 197 -23.72 4.39 19.81
CA GLU A 197 -24.98 4.63 20.51
C GLU A 197 -26.18 4.32 19.62
N GLY A 198 -27.16 3.70 20.25
CA GLY A 198 -28.32 3.14 19.59
C GLY A 198 -27.95 2.10 18.53
N ARG A 199 -28.73 2.09 17.46
CA ARG A 199 -28.74 1.05 16.43
C ARG A 199 -27.92 1.40 15.19
N THR A 200 -27.12 2.46 15.26
CA THR A 200 -26.37 2.98 14.12
C THR A 200 -24.89 2.67 14.30
N ARG A 201 -24.21 2.26 13.24
CA ARG A 201 -22.77 2.04 13.24
C ARG A 201 -22.16 2.80 12.08
N LYS A 202 -21.06 3.51 12.32
CA LYS A 202 -20.49 4.46 11.37
C LYS A 202 -18.98 4.39 11.32
N TRP A 203 -18.43 4.44 10.11
CA TRP A 203 -16.99 4.39 9.86
C TRP A 203 -16.58 5.38 8.76
N PHE A 204 -15.34 5.85 8.85
CA PHE A 204 -14.63 6.49 7.75
C PHE A 204 -13.39 5.68 7.43
N CYS A 205 -13.06 5.57 6.14
CA CYS A 205 -11.74 5.13 5.69
C CYS A 205 -11.20 6.08 4.62
N GLY A 206 -9.90 6.35 4.67
CA GLY A 206 -9.17 7.00 3.60
C GLY A 206 -8.72 5.97 2.57
N VAL A 207 -8.96 6.26 1.30
CA VAL A 207 -8.48 5.46 0.17
C VAL A 207 -7.82 6.40 -0.84
N PRO A 208 -6.73 6.00 -1.50
CA PRO A 208 -6.17 6.83 -2.56
C PRO A 208 -7.13 6.92 -3.73
N LYS A 209 -7.04 8.05 -4.42
CA LYS A 209 -7.62 8.20 -5.75
C LYS A 209 -7.00 7.18 -6.68
N ARG A 210 -7.74 6.85 -7.73
CA ARG A 210 -7.33 5.97 -8.80
C ARG A 210 -5.97 6.40 -9.37
N GLY A 211 -5.02 5.46 -9.36
CA GLY A 211 -3.63 5.66 -9.76
C GLY A 211 -2.78 6.49 -8.80
N GLN A 212 -3.32 6.85 -7.65
CA GLN A 212 -2.54 7.41 -6.55
C GLN A 212 -2.13 6.30 -5.58
N ASN A 213 -0.94 6.43 -4.99
CA ASN A 213 -0.48 5.52 -3.96
C ASN A 213 -0.63 6.16 -2.60
N PHE A 214 -0.86 5.31 -1.61
CA PHE A 214 -0.80 5.64 -0.20
C PHE A 214 -0.21 4.42 0.48
N GLN A 215 0.81 4.60 1.31
CA GLN A 215 1.61 3.50 1.85
C GLN A 215 0.73 2.34 2.39
N GLY A 216 0.87 1.16 1.78
CA GLY A 216 0.09 -0.04 2.13
C GLY A 216 -1.28 -0.17 1.45
N LEU A 217 -1.66 0.81 0.62
CA LEU A 217 -2.87 0.87 -0.20
C LEU A 217 -2.54 1.36 -1.62
N ASP A 218 -1.45 0.87 -2.21
CA ASP A 218 -1.02 1.34 -3.53
C ASP A 218 -2.06 0.99 -4.61
N SER A 219 -2.33 1.97 -5.48
CA SER A 219 -3.24 1.76 -6.59
C SER A 219 -2.52 1.02 -7.71
N ASN A 220 -3.09 -0.10 -8.13
CA ASN A 220 -2.54 -0.97 -9.18
C ASN A 220 -2.78 -0.45 -10.61
N VAL A 221 -3.47 0.69 -10.76
CA VAL A 221 -3.71 1.28 -12.08
C VAL A 221 -2.83 2.51 -12.26
N PRO A 222 -2.33 2.80 -13.48
CA PRO A 222 -1.66 4.06 -13.75
C PRO A 222 -2.59 5.25 -13.51
N THR A 223 -2.06 6.42 -13.17
CA THR A 223 -2.86 7.65 -13.22
C THR A 223 -3.39 7.87 -14.66
N PRO A 224 -4.42 8.70 -14.86
CA PRO A 224 -4.87 9.07 -16.21
C PRO A 224 -3.77 9.68 -17.11
N LYS A 225 -2.71 10.27 -16.53
CA LYS A 225 -1.54 10.77 -17.26
C LYS A 225 -0.45 9.70 -17.50
N GLY A 226 -0.60 8.52 -16.91
CA GLY A 226 0.41 7.46 -16.89
C GLY A 226 1.53 7.65 -15.86
N TYR A 227 1.47 8.68 -15.01
CA TYR A 227 2.40 8.92 -13.89
C TYR A 227 1.76 9.78 -12.77
N ALA A 228 2.23 9.63 -11.53
CA ALA A 228 1.84 10.50 -10.42
C ALA A 228 2.66 11.81 -10.36
N PRO A 229 2.01 12.99 -10.40
CA PRO A 229 2.72 14.27 -10.28
C PRO A 229 3.19 14.52 -8.85
N GLY A 230 4.25 15.31 -8.68
CA GLY A 230 4.84 15.66 -7.40
C GLY A 230 6.36 15.50 -7.39
N ALA A 231 6.89 14.99 -6.28
CA ALA A 231 8.32 14.72 -6.10
C ALA A 231 8.70 13.38 -6.77
N CYS A 232 9.07 13.44 -8.04
CA CYS A 232 9.60 12.31 -8.79
C CYS A 232 11.06 12.02 -8.42
N GLY A 233 11.49 10.80 -8.71
CA GLY A 233 12.87 10.35 -8.56
C GLY A 233 13.44 9.82 -9.86
N ILE A 234 14.75 9.91 -10.03
CA ILE A 234 15.49 9.17 -11.05
C ILE A 234 16.63 8.43 -10.40
N HIS A 235 16.72 7.14 -10.70
CA HIS A 235 17.83 6.29 -10.30
C HIS A 235 18.71 6.03 -11.53
N ILE A 236 20.00 6.27 -11.39
CA ILE A 236 20.98 6.20 -12.47
C ILE A 236 22.12 5.29 -12.04
N THR A 237 22.38 4.26 -12.82
CA THR A 237 23.59 3.45 -12.73
C THR A 237 24.59 3.95 -13.75
N GLN A 238 25.72 4.47 -13.28
CA GLN A 238 26.84 4.84 -14.14
C GLN A 238 27.94 3.79 -14.04
N TYR A 239 28.23 3.14 -15.16
CA TYR A 239 29.32 2.19 -15.26
C TYR A 239 30.65 2.93 -15.46
N GLN A 240 31.70 2.42 -14.83
CA GLN A 240 33.06 2.88 -15.03
C GLN A 240 33.45 2.66 -16.50
N LYS A 241 34.28 3.55 -17.02
CA LYS A 241 34.88 3.33 -18.34
C LYS A 241 35.71 2.05 -18.30
N PRO A 242 35.59 1.17 -19.31
CA PRO A 242 36.52 0.06 -19.45
C PRO A 242 37.94 0.63 -19.63
N ASP A 243 38.90 0.20 -18.84
CA ASP A 243 40.34 0.46 -19.08
C ASP A 243 40.86 -0.63 -20.04
N PRO A 244 41.54 -0.32 -21.18
CA PRO A 244 42.10 0.95 -21.66
C PRO A 244 41.26 1.68 -22.71
N SER A 245 39.94 1.63 -22.61
CA SER A 245 39.05 2.11 -23.67
C SER A 245 38.92 3.65 -23.73
N LYS A 246 38.85 4.15 -24.97
CA LYS A 246 38.43 5.53 -25.32
C LYS A 246 36.91 5.70 -25.33
N ASP A 247 36.16 4.64 -25.02
CA ASP A 247 34.70 4.64 -25.09
C ASP A 247 34.08 5.60 -24.07
N GLN A 248 32.91 6.10 -24.43
CA GLN A 248 32.09 6.92 -23.56
C GLN A 248 31.53 6.09 -22.39
N TYR A 249 31.11 6.78 -21.34
CA TYR A 249 30.45 6.13 -20.21
C TYR A 249 29.22 5.34 -20.69
N SER A 250 28.89 4.34 -19.90
CA SER A 250 27.64 3.63 -20.08
C SER A 250 26.72 3.93 -18.91
N LEU A 251 25.44 4.15 -19.23
CA LEU A 251 24.41 4.58 -18.30
C LEU A 251 23.22 3.62 -18.40
N ALA A 252 22.64 3.31 -17.25
CA ALA A 252 21.28 2.81 -17.16
C ALA A 252 20.50 3.75 -16.24
N ALA A 253 19.22 3.96 -16.52
CA ALA A 253 18.39 4.80 -15.66
C ALA A 253 16.95 4.31 -15.62
N ARG A 254 16.29 4.61 -14.50
CA ARG A 254 14.86 4.40 -14.28
C ARG A 254 14.27 5.63 -13.59
N ILE A 255 13.11 6.07 -14.05
CA ILE A 255 12.36 7.18 -13.45
C ILE A 255 11.23 6.61 -12.62
N MET A 256 11.12 7.12 -11.40
CA MET A 256 10.05 6.85 -10.47
C MET A 256 9.14 8.07 -10.38
N ASP A 257 7.83 7.85 -10.42
CA ASP A 257 6.87 8.92 -10.18
C ASP A 257 6.81 9.34 -8.70
N ALA A 258 5.96 10.32 -8.37
CA ALA A 258 5.77 10.74 -6.97
C ALA A 258 5.27 9.62 -6.03
N ASN A 259 4.74 8.55 -6.62
CA ASN A 259 4.20 7.38 -5.97
C ASN A 259 5.20 6.20 -5.96
N GLN A 260 6.46 6.43 -6.35
CA GLN A 260 7.53 5.44 -6.46
C GLN A 260 7.26 4.34 -7.50
N ASN A 261 6.34 4.54 -8.44
CA ASN A 261 6.12 3.63 -9.55
C ASN A 261 7.15 3.92 -10.65
N GLU A 262 7.71 2.86 -11.25
CA GLU A 262 8.57 3.03 -12.42
C GLU A 262 7.72 3.48 -13.62
N ILE A 263 8.01 4.67 -14.13
CA ILE A 263 7.33 5.28 -15.28
C ILE A 263 8.26 5.41 -16.50
N GLY A 264 9.48 4.90 -16.42
CA GLY A 264 10.37 4.86 -17.56
C GLY A 264 11.70 4.23 -17.22
N ASN A 265 12.31 3.55 -18.19
CA ASN A 265 13.64 2.99 -18.06
C ASN A 265 14.42 3.05 -19.39
N SER A 266 15.74 2.90 -19.31
CA SER A 266 16.63 2.91 -20.47
C SER A 266 16.64 1.60 -21.26
N GLY A 267 15.84 0.60 -20.87
CA GLY A 267 15.87 -0.76 -21.45
C GLY A 267 17.16 -1.54 -21.13
N GLY A 268 17.95 -1.07 -20.16
CA GLY A 268 19.23 -1.66 -19.77
C GLY A 268 20.43 -0.72 -19.97
N LYS A 269 21.61 -1.32 -20.12
CA LYS A 269 22.89 -0.61 -20.26
C LYS A 269 23.00 0.04 -21.64
N GLN A 270 22.98 1.37 -21.70
CA GLN A 270 23.20 2.13 -22.94
C GLN A 270 24.61 2.73 -22.97
N VAL A 271 25.23 2.76 -24.16
CA VAL A 271 26.56 3.33 -24.37
C VAL A 271 26.39 4.64 -25.15
N GLY A 272 26.91 5.75 -24.60
CA GLY A 272 26.82 7.05 -25.26
C GLY A 272 26.88 8.20 -24.27
N PRO A 273 26.96 9.45 -24.77
CA PRO A 273 27.13 10.62 -23.93
C PRO A 273 25.78 11.17 -23.46
N VAL A 274 24.68 10.75 -24.08
CA VAL A 274 23.33 11.23 -23.81
C VAL A 274 22.41 10.02 -23.74
N LEU A 275 21.65 9.91 -22.66
CA LEU A 275 20.57 8.97 -22.47
C LEU A 275 19.27 9.76 -22.40
N VAL A 276 18.33 9.46 -23.29
CA VAL A 276 16.99 10.05 -23.33
C VAL A 276 15.99 8.98 -22.92
N LEU A 277 15.14 9.28 -21.95
CA LEU A 277 14.15 8.35 -21.44
C LEU A 277 12.77 8.66 -22.04
N THR A 278 12.16 7.64 -22.64
CA THR A 278 10.76 7.67 -23.06
C THR A 278 9.90 7.33 -21.85
N THR A 279 9.06 8.28 -21.42
CA THR A 279 8.20 8.13 -20.24
C THR A 279 6.82 8.72 -20.53
N PRO A 280 5.79 8.41 -19.71
CA PRO A 280 4.49 9.11 -19.71
C PRO A 280 4.55 10.57 -19.27
N LEU A 281 5.71 11.08 -18.83
CA LEU A 281 5.87 12.50 -18.50
C LEU A 281 5.64 13.38 -19.75
N PRO A 282 5.12 14.61 -19.60
CA PRO A 282 4.86 15.51 -20.72
C PRO A 282 6.13 15.95 -21.44
N ASN A 283 7.27 15.90 -20.76
CA ASN A 283 8.58 16.28 -21.29
C ASN A 283 9.56 15.11 -21.24
N THR A 284 10.51 15.09 -22.17
CA THR A 284 11.59 14.10 -22.17
C THR A 284 12.57 14.38 -21.04
N PHE A 285 12.99 13.33 -20.34
CA PHE A 285 14.09 13.40 -19.39
C PHE A 285 15.40 13.06 -20.10
N THR A 286 16.43 13.89 -19.91
CA THR A 286 17.74 13.72 -20.53
C THR A 286 18.83 13.61 -19.49
N ILE A 287 19.76 12.67 -19.68
CA ILE A 287 20.96 12.49 -18.87
C ILE A 287 22.15 12.63 -19.81
N THR A 288 23.05 13.57 -19.53
CA THR A 288 24.26 13.79 -20.33
C THR A 288 25.50 13.56 -19.49
N ALA A 289 26.36 12.64 -19.90
CA ALA A 289 27.67 12.44 -19.31
C ALA A 289 28.62 13.57 -19.74
N LYS A 290 29.22 14.28 -18.78
CA LYS A 290 30.27 15.27 -19.06
C LYS A 290 31.66 14.62 -19.23
N ALA A 291 32.64 15.45 -19.57
CA ALA A 291 34.02 15.03 -19.84
C ALA A 291 34.76 14.46 -18.61
N VAL A 292 35.85 13.77 -18.93
CA VAL A 292 36.52 12.67 -18.20
C VAL A 292 36.98 12.97 -16.77
N ASP A 293 37.19 14.24 -16.41
CA ASP A 293 37.92 14.58 -15.17
C ASP A 293 37.05 15.19 -14.07
N THR A 294 35.75 15.43 -14.34
CA THR A 294 34.84 16.08 -13.38
C THR A 294 33.63 15.23 -12.99
N ASP A 295 33.57 13.97 -13.46
CA ASP A 295 32.64 12.91 -13.02
C ASP A 295 31.21 13.40 -12.71
N SER A 296 30.67 14.36 -13.45
CA SER A 296 29.31 14.86 -13.22
C SER A 296 28.43 14.52 -14.42
N LEU A 297 27.26 13.95 -14.12
CA LEU A 297 26.18 13.85 -15.08
C LEU A 297 25.37 15.15 -15.03
N ARG A 298 24.91 15.63 -16.18
CA ARG A 298 23.92 16.70 -16.28
C ARG A 298 22.56 16.08 -16.51
N LEU A 299 21.60 16.45 -15.69
CA LEU A 299 20.21 16.00 -15.78
C LEU A 299 19.38 17.14 -16.33
N GLY A 300 18.36 16.81 -17.12
CA GLY A 300 17.47 17.78 -17.75
C GLY A 300 16.04 17.29 -17.81
N TYR A 301 15.11 18.12 -17.37
CA TYR A 301 13.67 17.89 -17.44
C TYR A 301 12.91 19.21 -17.48
N ASP A 302 11.90 19.33 -18.35
CA ASP A 302 11.06 20.54 -18.49
C ASP A 302 11.86 21.85 -18.67
N GLY A 303 12.94 21.78 -19.46
CA GLY A 303 13.83 22.92 -19.70
C GLY A 303 14.71 23.33 -18.51
N VAL A 304 14.59 22.66 -17.36
CA VAL A 304 15.46 22.84 -16.20
C VAL A 304 16.59 21.81 -16.26
N GLU A 305 17.81 22.27 -16.03
CA GLU A 305 18.98 21.41 -15.99
C GLU A 305 19.75 21.57 -14.67
N TRP A 306 20.26 20.47 -14.15
CA TRP A 306 21.07 20.46 -12.94
C TRP A 306 22.15 19.38 -13.00
N ASP A 307 23.18 19.53 -12.18
CA ASP A 307 24.23 18.53 -12.08
C ASP A 307 23.86 17.43 -11.07
N ALA A 308 24.27 16.20 -11.35
CA ALA A 308 24.06 15.06 -10.47
C ALA A 308 24.78 15.16 -9.11
N VAL A 309 25.61 16.19 -8.91
CA VAL A 309 26.22 16.55 -7.62
C VAL A 309 25.44 17.63 -6.86
N ALA A 310 24.31 18.08 -7.40
CA ALA A 310 23.44 19.06 -6.74
C ALA A 310 22.83 18.48 -5.46
N PRO A 311 22.38 19.32 -4.51
CA PRO A 311 21.77 18.87 -3.26
C PRO A 311 20.52 17.97 -3.42
N ALA A 312 19.88 18.03 -4.59
CA ALA A 312 18.75 17.17 -4.93
C ALA A 312 19.17 15.72 -5.28
N CYS A 313 20.47 15.42 -5.27
CA CYS A 313 21.03 14.14 -5.67
C CYS A 313 21.89 13.52 -4.56
N SER A 314 21.79 12.20 -4.44
CA SER A 314 22.68 11.35 -3.67
C SER A 314 23.56 10.57 -4.64
N VAL A 315 24.89 10.71 -4.52
CA VAL A 315 25.86 10.08 -5.41
C VAL A 315 26.68 9.07 -4.62
N GLY A 316 26.60 7.80 -5.03
CA GLY A 316 27.43 6.73 -4.49
C GLY A 316 28.87 6.77 -5.03
N ALA A 317 29.78 6.14 -4.28
CA ALA A 317 31.12 5.84 -4.78
C ALA A 317 31.07 4.75 -5.85
N TYR A 318 32.15 4.63 -6.63
CA TYR A 318 32.33 3.48 -7.50
C TYR A 318 32.58 2.22 -6.66
N ASP A 319 31.74 1.21 -6.89
CA ASP A 319 31.87 -0.14 -6.37
C ASP A 319 31.73 -1.13 -7.53
N SER A 320 32.71 -2.03 -7.66
CA SER A 320 32.67 -3.12 -8.64
C SER A 320 32.43 -2.64 -10.08
N GLY A 321 33.03 -1.51 -10.45
CA GLY A 321 32.97 -0.95 -11.81
C GLY A 321 31.69 -0.19 -12.14
N LYS A 322 30.86 0.17 -11.14
CA LYS A 322 29.70 1.05 -11.32
C LYS A 322 29.48 1.92 -10.09
N ARG A 323 28.69 3.00 -10.23
CA ARG A 323 28.16 3.76 -9.10
C ARG A 323 26.68 4.04 -9.32
N GLU A 324 25.95 4.16 -8.23
CA GLU A 324 24.53 4.46 -8.23
C GLU A 324 24.30 5.92 -7.84
N MET A 325 23.31 6.56 -8.45
CA MET A 325 22.91 7.93 -8.18
C MET A 325 21.39 8.01 -8.10
N ASP A 326 20.88 8.70 -7.10
CA ASP A 326 19.45 8.95 -6.92
C ASP A 326 19.21 10.44 -6.86
N CYS A 327 18.40 10.98 -7.77
CA CYS A 327 18.09 12.39 -7.84
C CYS A 327 16.59 12.64 -7.77
N GLY A 328 16.17 13.66 -7.02
CA GLY A 328 14.80 14.14 -6.97
C GLY A 328 14.55 15.26 -8.00
N PHE A 329 13.35 15.28 -8.58
CA PHE A 329 12.87 16.38 -9.42
C PHE A 329 11.35 16.51 -9.32
N THR A 330 10.79 17.62 -9.78
CA THR A 330 9.34 17.80 -9.81
C THR A 330 8.78 17.37 -11.16
N CYS A 331 7.77 16.51 -11.14
CA CYS A 331 7.01 16.10 -12.32
C CYS A 331 5.58 16.61 -12.18
N ASN A 332 5.11 17.44 -13.11
CA ASN A 332 3.76 18.00 -13.10
C ASN A 332 3.00 17.65 -14.38
#